data_AF-G7HUM7-F1
#
_entry.id   AF-G7HUM7-F1
#
_cell.length_a   1.000
_cell.length_b   1.000
_cell.length_c   1.000
_cell.angle_alpha   90.00
_cell.angle_beta   90.00
_cell.angle_gamma   90.00
#
_symmetry.space_group_name_H-M   'P 1'
#
loop_
_entity.id
_entity.type
_entity.pdbx_description
1 polymer ?
#
loop_
_entity_poly.entity_id
_entity_poly.type
_entity_poly.pdbx_seq_one_letter_code
_entity_poly.pdbx_strand_id
1 'polypeptide(L)'
;MTFLQRYEDFYGQYRQKFEDTEVPKALATLSADARRRVENGEGEFPIELLAEVRDGELEEKQKIATMTAIAGTWSNAASDTYWHAGPVGGDAFSERVGIGLMHPGGRAFTPLLKRIEVILDESAESPSENDALEVLAFLLNLDAQESRKKGES
;
A
#
# COMPACT_ATOMS: atom_id res chain seq x y z
N MET A 1 7.64 -28.19 -10.89
CA MET A 1 7.00 -26.90 -10.54
C MET A 1 5.81 -27.18 -9.64
N THR A 2 5.89 -26.76 -8.38
CA THR A 2 4.83 -27.00 -7.38
C THR A 2 3.63 -26.08 -7.65
N PHE A 3 2.51 -26.33 -6.95
CA PHE A 3 1.34 -25.44 -7.00
C PHE A 3 1.68 -24.04 -6.49
N LEU A 4 2.43 -23.96 -5.38
CA LEU A 4 2.89 -22.71 -4.78
C LEU A 4 3.76 -21.89 -5.75
N GLN A 5 4.71 -22.54 -6.44
CA GLN A 5 5.54 -21.87 -7.44
C GLN A 5 4.72 -21.28 -8.59
N ARG A 6 3.73 -22.04 -9.10
CA ARG A 6 2.82 -21.53 -10.15
C ARG A 6 2.00 -20.33 -9.67
N TYR A 7 1.59 -20.35 -8.41
CA TYR A 7 0.81 -19.27 -7.80
C TYR A 7 1.65 -18.00 -7.62
N GLU A 8 2.87 -18.16 -7.10
CA GLU A 8 3.85 -17.07 -6.94
C GLU A 8 4.23 -16.47 -8.29
N ASP A 9 4.45 -17.30 -9.32
CA ASP A 9 4.78 -16.83 -10.68
C ASP A 9 3.60 -16.08 -11.30
N PHE A 10 2.38 -16.62 -11.16
CA PHE A 10 1.18 -16.02 -11.76
C PHE A 10 0.83 -14.66 -11.15
N TYR A 11 0.91 -14.50 -9.83
CA TYR A 11 0.66 -13.20 -9.19
C TYR A 11 1.90 -12.30 -9.18
N GLY A 12 3.10 -12.88 -9.26
CA GLY A 12 4.37 -12.18 -9.38
C GLY A 12 4.42 -11.28 -10.60
N GLN A 13 3.94 -11.73 -11.77
CA GLN A 13 3.86 -10.90 -12.98
C GLN A 13 2.92 -9.68 -12.82
N TYR A 14 1.81 -9.82 -12.07
CA TYR A 14 0.89 -8.70 -11.84
C TYR A 14 1.46 -7.70 -10.84
N ARG A 15 2.11 -8.20 -9.78
CA ARG A 15 2.89 -7.36 -8.85
C ARG A 15 3.97 -6.59 -9.61
N GLN A 16 4.76 -7.29 -10.41
CA GLN A 16 5.84 -6.69 -11.18
C GLN A 16 5.31 -5.64 -12.16
N LYS A 17 4.23 -5.95 -12.89
CA LYS A 17 3.58 -4.96 -13.77
C LYS A 17 3.12 -3.72 -13.00
N PHE A 18 2.54 -3.90 -11.82
CA PHE A 18 2.12 -2.78 -10.98
C PHE A 18 3.32 -1.93 -10.55
N GLU A 19 4.38 -2.56 -10.05
CA GLU A 19 5.61 -1.90 -9.62
C GLU A 19 6.32 -1.18 -10.78
N ASP A 20 6.46 -1.82 -11.93
CA ASP A 20 7.21 -1.29 -13.07
C ASP A 20 6.43 -0.23 -13.85
N THR A 21 5.09 -0.23 -13.78
CA THR A 21 4.23 0.61 -14.63
C THR A 21 3.30 1.52 -13.84
N GLU A 22 2.49 0.97 -12.94
CA GLU A 22 1.45 1.72 -12.25
C GLU A 22 2.03 2.62 -11.13
N VAL A 23 3.05 2.16 -10.41
CA VAL A 23 3.73 2.97 -9.38
C VAL A 23 4.38 4.21 -10.01
N PRO A 24 5.27 4.13 -11.03
CA PRO A 24 5.84 5.31 -11.66
C PRO A 24 4.79 6.26 -12.24
N LYS A 25 3.73 5.71 -12.85
CA LYS A 25 2.63 6.50 -13.41
C LYS A 25 1.86 7.26 -12.33
N ALA A 26 1.56 6.61 -11.21
CA ALA A 26 0.90 7.24 -10.07
C ALA A 26 1.77 8.33 -9.43
N LEU A 27 3.07 8.06 -9.21
CA LEU A 27 3.97 9.05 -8.60
C LEU A 27 4.25 10.25 -9.53
N ALA A 28 4.11 10.08 -10.84
CA ALA A 28 4.26 11.17 -11.81
C ALA A 28 3.12 12.21 -11.74
N THR A 29 2.00 11.93 -11.08
CA THR A 29 0.91 12.90 -10.88
C THR A 29 1.15 13.83 -9.69
N LEU A 30 2.08 13.48 -8.81
CA LEU A 30 2.43 14.25 -7.62
C LEU A 30 3.30 15.46 -7.97
N SER A 31 3.25 16.49 -7.12
CA SER A 31 4.25 17.56 -7.16
C SER A 31 5.65 17.00 -6.88
N ALA A 32 6.69 17.71 -7.35
CA ALA A 32 8.07 17.26 -7.16
C ALA A 32 8.43 17.05 -5.67
N ASP A 33 7.94 17.93 -4.79
CA ASP A 33 8.17 17.83 -3.34
C ASP A 33 7.41 16.66 -2.72
N ALA A 34 6.14 16.46 -3.10
CA ALA A 34 5.33 15.34 -2.61
C ALA A 34 5.93 13.99 -3.06
N ARG A 35 6.32 13.91 -4.34
CA ARG A 35 7.00 12.74 -4.89
C ARG A 35 8.29 12.43 -4.14
N ARG A 36 9.14 13.43 -3.90
CA ARG A 36 10.38 13.25 -3.14
C ARG A 36 10.12 12.71 -1.73
N ARG A 37 9.14 13.28 -1.02
CA ARG A 37 8.77 12.81 0.34
C ARG A 37 8.37 11.34 0.34
N VAL A 38 7.60 10.93 -0.66
CA VAL A 38 7.14 9.54 -0.84
C VAL A 38 8.30 8.61 -1.20
N GLU A 39 9.09 8.94 -2.23
CA GLU A 39 10.19 8.09 -2.71
C GLU A 39 11.31 7.92 -1.67
N ASN A 40 11.53 8.92 -0.80
CA ASN A 40 12.57 8.89 0.21
C ASN A 40 12.08 8.46 1.61
N GLY A 41 10.78 8.22 1.80
CA GLY A 41 10.24 7.89 3.11
C GLY A 41 10.47 8.99 4.17
N GLU A 42 10.47 10.26 3.75
CA GLU A 42 10.82 11.40 4.60
C GLU A 42 9.74 11.65 5.66
N GLY A 43 10.15 11.74 6.92
CA GLY A 43 9.29 12.17 8.03
C GLY A 43 8.24 11.15 8.44
N GLU A 44 7.04 11.65 8.75
CA GLU A 44 5.82 10.85 8.97
C GLU A 44 5.09 10.63 7.63
N PHE A 45 4.27 9.58 7.58
CA PHE A 45 3.48 9.24 6.41
C PHE A 45 2.62 10.44 5.96
N PRO A 46 2.73 10.88 4.69
CA PRO A 46 2.02 12.05 4.18
C PRO A 46 0.55 11.74 3.91
N ILE A 47 -0.24 11.60 4.97
CA ILE A 47 -1.67 11.25 4.93
C ILE A 47 -2.48 12.24 4.07
N GLU A 48 -2.06 13.50 4.02
CA GLU A 48 -2.67 14.54 3.20
C GLU A 48 -2.71 14.17 1.71
N LEU A 49 -1.70 13.45 1.20
CA LEU A 49 -1.67 13.03 -0.20
C LEU A 49 -2.72 11.96 -0.51
N LEU A 50 -3.00 11.07 0.45
CA LEU A 50 -4.09 10.09 0.28
C LEU A 50 -5.46 10.77 0.33
N ALA A 51 -5.63 11.76 1.22
CA ALA A 51 -6.86 12.53 1.29
C ALA A 51 -7.11 13.32 -0.01
N GLU A 52 -6.08 13.98 -0.56
CA GLU A 52 -6.16 14.68 -1.85
C GLU A 52 -6.57 13.75 -3.01
N VAL A 53 -6.01 12.53 -3.06
CA VAL A 53 -6.38 11.54 -4.08
C VAL A 53 -7.80 11.02 -3.87
N ARG A 54 -8.20 10.75 -2.63
CA ARG A 54 -9.55 10.30 -2.27
C ARG A 54 -10.60 11.33 -2.69
N ASP A 55 -10.36 12.60 -2.37
CA ASP A 55 -11.32 13.69 -2.55
C ASP A 55 -11.25 14.30 -3.97
N GLY A 56 -10.27 13.88 -4.78
CA GLY A 56 -10.09 14.32 -6.15
C GLY A 56 -11.03 13.67 -7.18
N GLU A 57 -10.86 14.09 -8.43
CA GLU A 57 -11.73 13.73 -9.58
C GLU A 57 -11.34 12.40 -10.27
N LEU A 58 -10.36 11.66 -9.74
CA LEU A 58 -9.92 10.40 -10.36
C LEU A 58 -11.04 9.34 -10.30
N GLU A 59 -11.09 8.47 -11.30
CA GLU A 59 -11.96 7.28 -11.23
C GLU A 59 -11.52 6.37 -10.08
N GLU A 60 -12.46 5.64 -9.45
CA GLU A 60 -12.20 4.81 -8.28
C GLU A 60 -10.99 3.86 -8.45
N LYS A 61 -10.89 3.16 -9.59
CA LYS A 61 -9.74 2.28 -9.88
C LYS A 61 -8.41 3.02 -9.91
N GLN A 62 -8.41 4.26 -10.41
CA GLN A 62 -7.23 5.11 -10.46
C GLN A 62 -6.90 5.66 -9.06
N LYS A 63 -7.91 6.00 -8.24
CA LYS A 63 -7.73 6.32 -6.82
C LYS A 63 -7.08 5.16 -6.09
N ILE A 64 -7.61 3.94 -6.23
CA ILE A 64 -7.06 2.73 -5.62
C ILE A 64 -5.58 2.55 -6.00
N ALA A 65 -5.27 2.58 -7.30
CA ALA A 65 -3.91 2.39 -7.78
C ALA A 65 -2.95 3.47 -7.25
N THR A 66 -3.38 4.74 -7.29
CA THR A 66 -2.57 5.89 -6.88
C THR A 66 -2.31 5.87 -5.37
N MET A 67 -3.36 5.67 -4.57
CA MET A 67 -3.24 5.55 -3.12
C MET A 67 -2.36 4.34 -2.73
N THR A 68 -2.48 3.22 -3.45
CA THR A 68 -1.66 2.02 -3.19
C THR A 68 -0.20 2.33 -3.46
N ALA A 69 0.10 2.98 -4.60
CA ALA A 69 1.44 3.39 -4.98
C ALA A 69 2.07 4.35 -3.96
N ILE A 70 1.33 5.37 -3.50
CA ILE A 70 1.80 6.33 -2.49
C ILE A 70 2.12 5.60 -1.18
N ALA A 71 1.16 4.85 -0.64
CA ALA A 71 1.28 4.16 0.63
C ALA A 71 2.45 3.17 0.64
N GLY A 72 2.54 2.32 -0.38
CA GLY A 72 3.57 1.29 -0.41
C GLY A 72 4.95 1.83 -0.80
N THR A 73 5.05 2.85 -1.67
CA THR A 73 6.35 3.46 -1.98
C THR A 73 6.95 4.13 -0.75
N TRP A 74 6.16 4.94 -0.03
CA TRP A 74 6.63 5.56 1.20
C TRP A 74 7.01 4.52 2.24
N SER A 75 6.22 3.47 2.41
CA SER A 75 6.52 2.42 3.40
C SER A 75 7.80 1.66 3.06
N ASN A 76 8.01 1.25 1.81
CA ASN A 76 9.25 0.58 1.38
C ASN A 76 10.48 1.47 1.55
N ALA A 77 10.33 2.79 1.47
CA ALA A 77 11.44 3.73 1.66
C ALA A 77 11.69 4.04 3.15
N ALA A 78 10.62 4.13 3.95
CA ALA A 78 10.68 4.47 5.37
C ALA A 78 10.93 3.28 6.30
N SER A 79 10.80 2.04 5.79
CA SER A 79 10.91 0.78 6.52
C SER A 79 11.48 -0.32 5.62
N ASP A 80 11.83 -1.48 6.20
CA ASP A 80 12.36 -2.63 5.44
C ASP A 80 11.27 -3.47 4.73
N THR A 81 10.10 -2.89 4.49
CA THR A 81 9.00 -3.58 3.78
C THR A 81 9.27 -3.64 2.26
N TYR A 82 8.61 -4.57 1.58
CA TYR A 82 8.69 -4.69 0.13
C TYR A 82 7.36 -5.10 -0.49
N TRP A 83 7.18 -4.76 -1.77
CA TRP A 83 5.97 -5.10 -2.52
C TRP A 83 5.75 -6.61 -2.56
N HIS A 84 4.52 -7.03 -2.30
CA HIS A 84 4.14 -8.43 -2.42
C HIS A 84 2.70 -8.60 -2.87
N ALA A 85 2.44 -9.72 -3.56
CA ALA A 85 1.09 -10.16 -3.85
C ALA A 85 0.69 -11.18 -2.78
N GLY A 86 -0.42 -10.95 -2.11
CA GLY A 86 -0.84 -11.79 -1.00
C GLY A 86 -2.36 -11.72 -0.77
N PRO A 87 -2.86 -12.47 0.21
CA PRO A 87 -4.29 -12.52 0.49
C PRO A 87 -4.80 -11.17 0.99
N VAL A 88 -5.80 -10.61 0.31
CA VAL A 88 -6.46 -9.34 0.67
C VAL A 88 -7.81 -9.55 1.38
N GLY A 89 -8.22 -10.81 1.52
CA GLY A 89 -9.39 -11.27 2.24
C GLY A 89 -9.62 -12.74 1.92
N GLY A 90 -10.17 -13.49 2.87
CA GLY A 90 -10.51 -14.89 2.68
C GLY A 90 -11.80 -15.22 3.42
N ASP A 91 -12.86 -15.53 2.68
CA ASP A 91 -13.87 -16.43 3.19
C ASP A 91 -13.43 -17.88 2.88
N ALA A 92 -14.10 -18.88 3.46
CA ALA A 92 -13.67 -20.28 3.34
C ALA A 92 -13.66 -20.81 1.89
N PHE A 93 -14.14 -20.03 0.90
CA PHE A 93 -14.40 -20.49 -0.46
C PHE A 93 -13.89 -19.56 -1.57
N SER A 94 -13.34 -18.38 -1.24
CA SER A 94 -12.83 -17.39 -2.19
C SER A 94 -11.65 -16.64 -1.57
N GLU A 95 -10.44 -17.08 -1.90
CA GLU A 95 -9.23 -16.30 -1.62
C GLU A 95 -9.11 -15.18 -2.66
N ARG A 96 -9.22 -13.93 -2.21
CA ARG A 96 -8.85 -12.77 -3.04
C ARG A 96 -7.37 -12.47 -2.82
N VAL A 97 -6.64 -12.31 -3.92
CA VAL A 97 -5.23 -11.87 -3.91
C VAL A 97 -5.13 -10.43 -4.39
N GLY A 98 -4.25 -9.66 -3.76
CA GLY A 98 -3.97 -8.30 -4.18
C GLY A 98 -2.62 -7.81 -3.68
N ILE A 99 -2.35 -6.54 -3.95
CA ILE A 99 -1.05 -5.92 -3.69
C ILE A 99 -1.01 -5.37 -2.27
N GLY A 100 0.12 -5.62 -1.61
CA GLY A 100 0.38 -5.14 -0.26
C GLY A 100 1.86 -5.13 0.04
N LEU A 101 2.18 -5.08 1.34
CA LEU A 101 3.54 -5.02 1.86
C LEU A 101 3.86 -6.28 2.62
N MET A 102 4.98 -6.90 2.30
CA MET A 102 5.56 -7.97 3.10
C MET A 102 6.62 -7.40 4.03
N HIS A 103 6.58 -7.84 5.28
CA HIS A 103 7.54 -7.45 6.32
C HIS A 103 8.81 -8.32 6.24
N PRO A 104 9.96 -7.80 6.74
CA PRO A 104 11.21 -8.56 6.79
C PRO A 104 11.05 -9.96 7.36
N GLY A 105 11.63 -10.95 6.67
CA GLY A 105 11.55 -12.36 7.05
C GLY A 105 10.23 -13.04 6.71
N GLY A 106 9.34 -12.39 5.95
CA GLY A 106 8.13 -13.02 5.38
C GLY A 106 7.04 -13.33 6.41
N ARG A 107 7.04 -12.66 7.56
CA ARG A 107 6.23 -13.05 8.74
C ARG A 107 4.88 -12.34 8.84
N ALA A 108 4.72 -11.21 8.17
CA ALA A 108 3.50 -10.42 8.21
C ALA A 108 3.24 -9.77 6.84
N PHE A 109 1.97 -9.74 6.45
CA PHE A 109 1.52 -9.12 5.20
C PHE A 109 0.48 -8.04 5.52
N THR A 110 0.71 -6.85 4.99
CA THR A 110 -0.19 -5.71 5.06
C THR A 110 -0.95 -5.60 3.72
N PRO A 111 -2.22 -6.05 3.63
CA PRO A 111 -3.01 -5.95 2.39
C PRO A 111 -3.41 -4.50 2.08
N LEU A 112 -2.53 -3.74 1.41
CA LEU A 112 -2.78 -2.33 1.08
C LEU A 112 -4.02 -2.16 0.19
N LEU A 113 -4.17 -3.00 -0.84
CA LEU A 113 -5.33 -2.94 -1.74
C LEU A 113 -6.65 -2.96 -0.95
N LYS A 114 -6.79 -3.91 -0.01
CA LYS A 114 -8.02 -4.01 0.78
C LYS A 114 -8.24 -2.80 1.69
N ARG A 115 -7.18 -2.31 2.32
CA ARG A 115 -7.28 -1.13 3.19
C ARG A 115 -7.74 0.10 2.41
N ILE A 116 -7.25 0.26 1.18
CA ILE A 116 -7.63 1.37 0.31
C ILE A 116 -9.04 1.21 -0.24
N GLU A 117 -9.44 -0.01 -0.61
CA GLU A 117 -10.84 -0.29 -0.93
C GLU A 117 -11.78 0.13 0.22
N VAL A 118 -11.39 -0.13 1.48
CA VAL A 118 -12.17 0.30 2.65
C VAL A 118 -12.19 1.83 2.81
N ILE A 119 -11.08 2.52 2.53
CA ILE A 119 -11.01 3.99 2.60
C ILE A 119 -11.93 4.65 1.55
N LEU A 120 -12.10 4.01 0.40
CA LEU A 120 -12.92 4.52 -0.71
C LEU A 120 -14.37 4.03 -0.67
N ASP A 121 -14.74 3.15 0.25
CA ASP A 121 -16.09 2.60 0.37
C ASP A 121 -17.01 3.60 1.10
N GLU A 122 -17.64 4.48 0.32
CA GLU A 122 -18.63 5.47 0.78
C GLU A 122 -19.90 4.84 1.40
N SER A 123 -20.10 3.52 1.27
CA SER A 123 -21.28 2.81 1.78
C SER A 123 -21.07 2.17 3.15
N ALA A 124 -19.85 2.22 3.68
CA ALA A 124 -19.52 1.58 4.95
C ALA A 124 -20.16 2.32 6.13
N GLU A 125 -21.19 1.73 6.75
CA GLU A 125 -21.64 2.09 8.11
C GLU A 125 -20.55 1.67 9.13
N SER A 126 -19.44 2.39 9.20
CA SER A 126 -18.37 2.17 10.19
C SER A 126 -17.64 3.48 10.50
N PRO A 127 -16.81 3.54 11.58
CA PRO A 127 -16.45 4.79 12.26
C PRO A 127 -15.87 5.78 11.26
N SER A 128 -16.19 7.07 11.44
CA SER A 128 -16.04 8.15 10.46
C SER A 128 -14.91 7.90 9.47
N GLU A 129 -15.14 8.00 8.17
CA GLU A 129 -14.20 7.65 7.09
C GLU A 129 -12.73 8.14 7.29
N ASN A 130 -12.53 9.23 8.06
CA ASN A 130 -11.22 9.69 8.51
C ASN A 130 -10.46 8.67 9.37
N ASP A 131 -11.16 7.86 10.15
CA ASP A 131 -10.62 6.80 11.01
C ASP A 131 -9.89 5.73 10.19
N ALA A 132 -10.33 5.40 8.97
CA ALA A 132 -9.67 4.39 8.13
C ALA A 132 -8.34 4.89 7.53
N LEU A 133 -8.31 6.16 7.08
CA LEU A 133 -7.09 6.83 6.62
C LEU A 133 -6.08 6.96 7.76
N GLU A 134 -6.54 7.41 8.94
CA GLU A 134 -5.70 7.57 10.12
C GLU A 134 -5.16 6.23 10.62
N VAL A 135 -5.96 5.17 10.60
CA VAL A 135 -5.50 3.80 10.94
C VAL A 135 -4.42 3.34 9.97
N LEU A 136 -4.59 3.56 8.65
CA LEU A 136 -3.55 3.21 7.69
C LEU A 136 -2.26 4.01 7.96
N ALA A 137 -2.35 5.32 8.12
CA ALA A 137 -1.21 6.18 8.40
C ALA A 137 -0.49 5.77 9.69
N PHE A 138 -1.25 5.47 10.76
CA PHE A 138 -0.71 4.99 12.03
C PHE A 138 0.11 3.70 11.85
N LEU A 139 -0.44 2.72 11.12
CA LEU A 139 0.26 1.44 10.87
C LEU A 139 1.56 1.65 10.10
N LEU A 140 1.54 2.45 9.02
CA LEU A 140 2.74 2.72 8.22
C LEU A 140 3.81 3.46 9.03
N ASN A 141 3.40 4.43 9.86
CA ASN A 141 4.30 5.15 10.74
C ASN A 141 4.90 4.24 11.83
N LEU A 142 4.10 3.31 12.37
CA LEU A 142 4.59 2.32 13.34
C LEU A 142 5.68 1.44 12.73
N ASP A 143 5.47 0.96 11.50
CA ASP A 143 6.44 0.13 10.76
C ASP A 143 7.76 0.89 10.51
N ALA A 144 7.66 2.17 10.14
CA ALA A 144 8.81 3.05 9.96
C ALA A 144 9.58 3.29 11.28
N GLN A 145 8.87 3.53 12.38
CA GLN A 145 9.48 3.72 13.70
C GLN A 145 10.22 2.47 14.17
N GLU A 146 9.60 1.29 14.03
CA GLU A 146 10.22 0.02 14.42
C GLU A 146 11.45 -0.31 13.57
N SER A 147 11.46 0.06 12.29
CA SER A 147 12.62 -0.11 11.40
C SER A 147 13.78 0.81 11.79
N ARG A 148 13.49 2.09 12.10
CA ARG A 148 14.52 3.05 12.54
C ARG A 148 15.20 2.62 13.85
N LYS A 149 14.45 2.10 14.83
CA LYS A 149 15.01 1.58 16.09
C LYS A 149 15.99 0.42 15.87
N LYS A 150 15.71 -0.46 14.89
CA LYS A 150 16.59 -1.60 14.57
C LYS A 150 17.90 -1.17 13.90
N GLY A 151 17.90 -0.07 13.16
CA GLY A 151 19.10 0.47 12.51
C GLY A 151 20.07 1.18 13.46
N GLU A 152 19.63 1.52 14.68
CA GLU A 152 20.44 2.20 15.70
C GLU A 152 21.11 1.22 16.70
N SER A 153 20.80 -0.08 16.63
CA SER A 153 21.31 -1.14 17.53
C SER A 153 22.51 -1.88 16.95
#